data_AF-A0A370EC81-F1
#
_entry.id   AF-A0A370EC81-F1
#
_cell.length_a   1.000
_cell.length_b   1.000
_cell.length_c   1.000
_cell.angle_alpha   90.00
_cell.angle_beta   90.00
_cell.angle_gamma   90.00
#
_symmetry.space_group_name_H-M   'P 1'
#
loop_
_entity.id
_entity.type
_entity.pdbx_description
1 polymer ?
#
loop_
_entity_poly.entity_id
_entity_poly.type
_entity_poly.pdbx_seq_one_letter_code
_entity_poly.pdbx_strand_id
1 'polypeptide(L)'
;MISFNLTTYIFIILAVTVAYLVYRNRKQISNYANTEIDKIKELNYTDDEIEIYIQKYRSSDSKDLIALINRNTLSEKELRAIRKILAERELMPPPSP
;
A
#
# COMPACT_ATOMS: atom_id res chain seq x y z
N MET A 1 45.43 32.70 20.09
CA MET A 1 44.76 31.62 20.85
C MET A 1 43.32 32.05 21.08
N ILE A 2 42.33 31.37 20.51
CA ILE A 2 40.92 31.65 20.79
C ILE A 2 40.55 30.86 22.04
N SER A 3 40.40 31.53 23.18
CA SER A 3 39.88 30.94 24.41
C SER A 3 38.36 30.87 24.32
N PHE A 4 37.84 29.70 24.02
CA PHE A 4 36.40 29.46 24.06
C PHE A 4 35.92 29.39 25.51
N ASN A 5 34.93 30.21 25.85
CA ASN A 5 34.31 30.16 27.17
C ASN A 5 33.40 28.93 27.27
N LEU A 6 33.22 28.42 28.49
CA LEU A 6 32.37 27.24 28.78
C LEU A 6 30.97 27.36 28.16
N THR A 7 30.40 28.57 28.17
CA THR A 7 29.12 28.89 27.55
C THR A 7 29.12 28.62 26.04
N THR A 8 30.20 28.97 25.33
CA THR A 8 30.31 28.74 23.89
C THR A 8 30.33 27.25 23.56
N TYR A 9 31.01 26.42 24.37
CA TYR A 9 30.97 24.96 24.20
C TYR A 9 29.58 24.38 24.40
N ILE A 10 28.85 24.85 25.41
CA ILE A 10 27.45 24.42 25.66
C ILE A 10 26.56 24.74 24.47
N PHE A 11 26.67 25.96 23.91
CA PHE A 11 25.89 26.37 22.74
C PHE A 11 26.23 25.54 21.50
N ILE A 12 27.51 25.21 21.26
CA ILE A 12 27.93 24.37 20.14
C ILE A 12 27.33 22.96 20.28
N ILE A 13 27.42 22.34 21.47
CA ILE A 13 26.87 21.00 21.71
C ILE A 13 25.35 21.00 21.50
N LEU A 14 24.66 22.02 21.99
CA LEU A 14 23.21 22.14 21.86
C LEU A 14 22.80 22.32 20.41
N ALA A 15 23.51 23.16 19.64
CA ALA A 15 23.27 23.35 18.21
C ALA A 15 23.48 22.06 17.40
N VAL A 16 24.56 21.31 17.66
CA VAL A 16 24.85 20.03 17.00
C VAL A 16 23.77 19.00 17.35
N THR A 17 23.33 18.96 18.60
CA THR A 17 22.28 18.02 19.06
C THR A 17 20.95 18.31 18.37
N VAL A 18 20.54 19.59 18.30
CA VAL A 18 19.32 20.00 17.59
C VAL A 18 19.42 19.67 16.10
N ALA A 19 20.54 19.97 15.45
CA ALA A 19 20.75 19.65 14.04
C ALA A 19 20.67 18.13 13.78
N TYR A 20 21.26 17.32 14.66
CA TYR A 20 21.20 15.86 14.56
C TYR A 20 19.77 15.34 14.72
N LEU A 21 19.01 15.85 15.69
CA LEU A 21 17.60 15.47 15.89
C LEU A 21 16.73 15.83 14.68
N VAL A 22 16.91 17.03 14.12
CA VAL A 22 16.19 17.46 12.92
C VAL A 22 16.52 16.56 11.73
N TYR A 23 17.81 16.23 11.53
CA TYR A 23 18.23 15.33 10.46
C TYR A 23 17.62 13.93 10.63
N ARG A 24 17.67 13.37 11.85
CA ARG A 24 17.09 12.04 12.14
C ARG A 24 15.58 12.02 11.88
N ASN A 25 14.85 13.04 12.34
CA ASN A 25 13.41 13.14 12.13
C ASN A 25 13.05 13.24 10.65
N ARG A 26 13.76 14.08 9.88
CA ARG A 26 13.56 14.17 8.42
C ARG A 26 13.82 12.84 7.72
N LYS A 27 14.87 12.12 8.11
CA LYS A 27 15.19 10.80 7.55
C LYS A 27 14.10 9.76 7.87
N GLN A 28 13.58 9.75 9.09
CA GLN A 28 12.49 8.85 9.48
C GLN A 28 11.20 9.14 8.71
N ILE A 29 10.83 10.42 8.56
CA ILE A 29 9.65 10.83 7.77
C ILE A 29 9.82 10.42 6.31
N SER A 30 10.99 10.65 5.72
CA SER A 30 11.27 10.24 4.33
C SER A 30 11.18 8.72 4.15
N ASN A 31 11.71 7.95 5.09
CA ASN A 31 11.64 6.50 5.02
C ASN A 31 10.21 6.00 5.17
N TYR A 32 9.43 6.59 6.08
CA TYR A 32 8.02 6.24 6.24
C TYR A 32 7.22 6.55 4.98
N ALA A 33 7.41 7.73 4.39
CA ALA A 33 6.74 8.12 3.15
C ALA A 33 7.08 7.18 1.98
N ASN A 34 8.35 6.78 1.85
CA ASN A 34 8.77 5.83 0.80
C ASN A 34 8.11 4.45 0.99
N THR A 35 8.08 3.93 2.22
CA THR A 35 7.41 2.66 2.52
C THR A 35 5.91 2.71 2.21
N GLU A 36 5.23 3.82 2.52
CA GLU A 36 3.81 3.98 2.17
C GLU A 36 3.59 4.09 0.66
N ILE A 37 4.47 4.79 -0.06
CA ILE A 37 4.42 4.83 -1.54
C ILE A 37 4.60 3.42 -2.13
N ASP A 38 5.51 2.63 -1.60
CA ASP A 38 5.75 1.28 -2.10
C ASP A 38 4.58 0.34 -1.81
N LYS A 39 3.94 0.45 -0.63
CA LYS A 39 2.66 -0.24 -0.34
C LYS A 39 1.55 0.18 -1.29
N ILE A 40 1.40 1.47 -1.58
CA ILE A 40 0.40 1.98 -2.52
C ILE A 40 0.66 1.42 -3.93
N LYS A 41 1.91 1.37 -4.36
CA LYS A 41 2.28 0.75 -5.65
C LYS A 41 1.92 -0.73 -5.68
N GLU A 42 2.23 -1.48 -4.63
CA GLU A 42 1.91 -2.91 -4.53
C GLU A 42 0.39 -3.17 -4.57
N LEU A 43 -0.40 -2.30 -3.92
CA LEU A 43 -1.86 -2.32 -4.01
C LEU A 43 -2.32 -2.04 -5.46
N ASN A 44 -1.78 -1.02 -6.12
CA ASN A 44 -2.13 -0.70 -7.51
C ASN A 44 -1.77 -1.83 -8.48
N TYR A 45 -0.60 -2.46 -8.35
CA TYR A 45 -0.24 -3.63 -9.16
C TYR A 45 -1.19 -4.81 -8.93
N THR A 46 -1.62 -5.00 -7.69
CA THR A 46 -2.61 -6.02 -7.34
C THR A 46 -3.96 -5.73 -8.01
N ASP A 47 -4.36 -4.46 -8.08
CA ASP A 47 -5.59 -4.03 -8.75
C ASP A 47 -5.51 -4.21 -10.28
N ASP A 48 -4.37 -3.91 -10.91
CA ASP A 48 -4.17 -4.11 -12.35
C ASP A 48 -4.29 -5.59 -12.73
N GLU A 49 -3.71 -6.50 -11.94
CA GLU A 49 -3.85 -7.94 -12.16
C GLU A 49 -5.30 -8.41 -11.99
N ILE A 50 -6.01 -7.89 -10.99
CA ILE A 50 -7.44 -8.16 -10.80
C ILE A 50 -8.22 -7.68 -12.03
N GLU A 51 -7.89 -6.50 -12.58
CA GLU A 51 -8.57 -5.94 -13.76
C GLU A 51 -8.37 -6.80 -15.01
N ILE A 52 -7.19 -7.41 -15.19
CA ILE A 52 -6.95 -8.40 -16.27
C ILE A 52 -7.91 -9.59 -16.13
N TYR A 53 -8.08 -10.12 -14.91
CA TYR A 53 -9.02 -11.21 -14.67
C TYR A 53 -10.48 -10.76 -14.85
N ILE A 54 -10.82 -9.52 -14.49
CA ILE A 54 -12.14 -8.95 -14.74
C ILE A 54 -12.41 -8.97 -16.24
N GLN A 55 -11.50 -8.46 -17.06
CA GLN A 55 -11.68 -8.46 -18.52
C GLN A 55 -11.81 -9.88 -19.09
N LYS A 56 -11.01 -10.83 -18.59
CA LYS A 56 -11.06 -12.24 -18.98
C LYS A 56 -12.44 -12.86 -18.72
N TYR A 57 -13.03 -12.59 -17.56
CA TYR A 57 -14.29 -13.21 -17.10
C TYR A 57 -15.54 -12.34 -17.37
N ARG A 58 -15.38 -11.11 -17.88
CA ARG A 58 -16.47 -10.15 -18.11
C ARG A 58 -17.54 -10.66 -19.06
N SER A 59 -17.16 -11.49 -20.02
CA SER A 59 -18.05 -12.07 -21.04
C SER A 59 -18.65 -13.41 -20.61
N SER A 60 -18.21 -13.99 -19.50
CA SER A 60 -18.70 -15.28 -19.01
C SER A 60 -20.08 -15.14 -18.35
N ASP A 61 -20.90 -16.18 -18.46
CA ASP A 61 -22.21 -16.20 -17.80
C ASP A 61 -22.06 -16.29 -16.28
N SER A 62 -22.96 -15.66 -15.56
CA SER A 62 -22.91 -15.59 -14.10
C SER A 62 -23.03 -16.97 -13.44
N LYS A 63 -23.74 -17.91 -14.06
CA LYS A 63 -23.86 -19.30 -13.55
C LYS A 63 -22.51 -20.04 -13.62
N ASP A 64 -21.78 -19.86 -14.70
CA ASP A 64 -20.45 -20.45 -14.88
C ASP A 64 -19.45 -19.85 -13.91
N LEU A 65 -19.54 -18.54 -13.66
CA LEU A 65 -18.73 -17.85 -12.66
C LEU A 65 -18.99 -18.36 -11.23
N ILE A 66 -20.24 -18.58 -10.85
CA ILE A 66 -20.59 -19.17 -9.55
C ILE A 66 -20.10 -20.62 -9.45
N ALA A 67 -20.22 -21.39 -10.54
CA ALA A 67 -19.70 -22.76 -10.59
C ALA A 67 -18.17 -22.79 -10.44
N LEU A 68 -17.46 -21.82 -11.01
CA LEU A 68 -16.00 -21.67 -10.85
C LEU A 68 -15.62 -21.35 -9.40
N ILE A 69 -16.36 -20.47 -8.72
CA ILE A 69 -16.15 -20.19 -7.29
C ILE A 69 -16.29 -21.49 -6.46
N ASN A 70 -17.34 -22.27 -6.71
CA ASN A 70 -17.62 -23.49 -5.95
C ASN A 70 -16.59 -24.61 -6.17
N ARG A 71 -15.82 -24.55 -7.27
CA ARG A 71 -14.77 -25.54 -7.57
C ARG A 71 -13.47 -25.31 -6.78
N ASN A 72 -13.34 -24.20 -6.05
CA ASN A 72 -12.21 -23.87 -5.17
C ASN A 72 -10.81 -24.06 -5.78
N THR A 73 -10.68 -23.87 -7.09
CA THR A 73 -9.42 -24.00 -7.86
C THR A 73 -8.86 -22.66 -8.29
N LEU A 74 -9.53 -21.56 -7.93
CA LEU A 74 -9.19 -20.20 -8.32
C LEU A 74 -8.19 -19.59 -7.35
N SER A 75 -7.29 -18.76 -7.89
CA SER A 75 -6.47 -17.90 -7.05
C SER A 75 -7.31 -16.83 -6.34
N GLU A 76 -6.80 -16.26 -5.24
CA GLU A 76 -7.50 -15.20 -4.50
C GLU A 76 -7.83 -13.98 -5.40
N LYS A 77 -6.93 -13.64 -6.32
CA LYS A 77 -7.09 -12.53 -7.28
C LYS A 77 -8.22 -12.80 -8.28
N GLU A 78 -8.28 -14.02 -8.82
CA GLU A 78 -9.37 -14.44 -9.70
C GLU A 78 -10.72 -14.46 -8.96
N LEU A 79 -10.72 -14.92 -7.71
CA LEU A 79 -11.93 -14.96 -6.90
C LEU A 79 -12.44 -13.55 -6.57
N ARG A 80 -11.55 -12.59 -6.28
CA ARG A 80 -11.90 -11.18 -6.13
C ARG A 80 -12.44 -10.58 -7.43
N ALA A 81 -11.80 -10.85 -8.57
CA ALA A 81 -12.26 -10.40 -9.89
C ALA A 81 -13.67 -10.91 -10.22
N ILE A 82 -13.92 -12.21 -10.02
CA ILE A 82 -15.22 -12.83 -10.29
C ILE A 82 -16.28 -12.27 -9.33
N ARG A 83 -15.97 -12.09 -8.05
CA ARG A 83 -16.90 -11.46 -7.08
C ARG A 83 -17.24 -10.03 -7.47
N LYS A 84 -16.27 -9.24 -7.97
CA LYS A 84 -16.51 -7.87 -8.45
C LYS A 84 -17.44 -7.86 -9.66
N ILE A 85 -17.24 -8.76 -10.63
CA ILE A 85 -18.17 -8.93 -11.77
C ILE A 85 -19.58 -9.31 -11.31
N LEU A 86 -19.70 -10.27 -10.38
CA LEU A 86 -21.00 -10.71 -9.87
C LEU A 86 -21.70 -9.61 -9.06
N ALA A 87 -20.96 -8.79 -8.33
CA ALA A 87 -21.47 -7.62 -7.61
C ALA A 87 -21.94 -6.51 -8.57
N GLU A 88 -21.17 -6.21 -9.64
CA GLU A 88 -21.59 -5.28 -10.70
C GLU A 88 -22.88 -5.72 -11.40
N ARG A 89 -23.13 -7.03 -11.44
CA ARG A 89 -24.35 -7.62 -12.00
C ARG A 89 -25.49 -7.76 -10.98
N GLU A 90 -25.33 -7.25 -9.76
CA GLU A 90 -26.29 -7.36 -8.64
C GLU A 90 -26.63 -8.81 -8.23
N LEU A 91 -25.78 -9.78 -8.59
CA LEU A 91 -26.00 -11.21 -8.32
C LEU A 91 -25.32 -11.69 -7.03
N MET A 92 -24.47 -10.86 -6.42
CA MET A 92 -23.91 -11.07 -5.09
C MET A 92 -23.81 -9.76 -4.32
N PRO A 93 -24.03 -9.76 -2.99
CA PRO A 93 -23.75 -8.59 -2.17
C PRO A 93 -22.24 -8.26 -2.23
N PRO A 94 -21.87 -6.96 -2.20
CA PRO A 94 -20.47 -6.54 -2.27
C PRO A 94 -19.67 -7.16 -1.11
N PRO A 95 -18.38 -7.48 -1.31
CA PRO A 95 -17.55 -8.05 -0.25
C PRO A 95 -17.46 -7.08 0.92
N SER A 96 -17.69 -7.60 2.13
CA SER A 96 -17.56 -6.84 3.38
C SER A 96 -16.13 -6.33 3.58
N PRO A 97 -15.96 -5.12 4.16
CA PRO A 97 -14.65 -4.50 4.41
C PRO A 97 -13.78 -5.27 5.40
#